data_AF-A0A4R7I3C3-F1
#
_entry.id   AF-A0A4R7I3C3-F1
#
_cell.length_a   1.000
_cell.length_b   1.000
_cell.length_c   1.000
_cell.angle_alpha   90.00
_cell.angle_beta   90.00
_cell.angle_gamma   90.00
#
_symmetry.space_group_name_H-M   'P 1'
#
loop_
_entity.id
_entity.type
_entity.pdbx_description
1 polymer ?
#
loop_
_entity_poly.entity_id
_entity_poly.type
_entity_poly.pdbx_seq_one_letter_code
_entity_poly.pdbx_strand_id
1 'polypeptide(L)'
;MTTPDDRTTLRAERYIAGGEAMAHEPDGKVVFVRGAVPGDEVLATTTERKDGWSRAVVGEVVVASSERVESPCPQRRLGCGGCDWQELAVVSQLPHKVEIVHDAFRRTAKLPDAIITRGAAVDPDGYRTTIRVVGDHDGRPSYRADRSHDLVPATGCLVAHPALRSLLDSIVIDAGLEVTLRVSAATGERTARWDRRRGDVQSLPADVGVGAKAQLTERVAGHDFRVSAGSFFQSGPAAAELLVDAVKRAAPELAGAGAVLDAYAGVGLFALAATDPASYLMTVESSRTAVADAMHNLADRRAAVEFDQVGRWRRPDGLDIDVVIADPARSGLGRPGTAAIVSAGAPVVVLISCDPVAAARDTALLHQHGYRHDGTEVLDLFPHTHHVECVTRFVAV
;
A
#
# COMPACT_ATOMS: atom_id res chain seq x y z
N MET A 1 35.57 1.74 2.91
CA MET A 1 36.16 1.96 4.25
C MET A 1 35.61 3.27 4.75
N THR A 2 34.67 3.23 5.69
CA THR A 2 34.13 4.40 6.39
C THR A 2 35.19 4.91 7.36
N THR A 3 35.57 6.18 7.23
CA THR A 3 36.48 6.83 8.17
C THR A 3 35.77 7.11 9.50
N PRO A 4 36.47 7.11 10.65
CA PRO A 4 35.88 7.48 11.96
C PRO A 4 35.16 8.84 11.97
N ASP A 5 35.48 9.71 11.00
CA ASP A 5 34.96 11.06 10.81
C ASP A 5 33.52 11.13 10.26
N ASP A 6 32.87 9.99 10.00
CA ASP A 6 31.50 9.93 9.45
C ASP A 6 30.42 9.57 10.48
N ARG A 7 30.77 9.47 11.77
CA ARG A 7 29.81 9.22 12.86
C ARG A 7 29.42 10.52 13.56
N THR A 8 28.13 10.76 13.69
CA THR A 8 27.59 11.97 14.33
C THR A 8 26.45 11.61 15.27
N THR A 9 26.42 12.22 16.45
CA THR A 9 25.29 12.11 17.37
C THR A 9 24.15 12.99 16.86
N LEU A 10 23.00 12.39 16.60
CA LEU A 10 21.81 13.05 16.06
C LEU A 10 20.61 12.74 16.94
N ARG A 11 19.72 13.73 17.09
CA ARG A 11 18.42 13.55 17.72
C ARG A 11 17.34 13.44 16.66
N ALA A 12 16.66 12.29 16.61
CA ALA A 12 15.55 12.08 15.69
C ALA A 12 14.33 12.88 16.15
N GLU A 13 13.78 13.71 15.26
CA GLU A 13 12.70 14.64 15.61
C GLU A 13 11.33 14.08 15.26
N ARG A 14 11.17 13.61 14.02
CA ARG A 14 9.89 13.10 13.47
C ARG A 14 10.15 12.26 12.23
N TYR A 15 9.17 11.46 11.83
CA TYR A 15 9.23 10.79 10.53
C TYR A 15 8.87 11.73 9.37
N ILE A 16 9.35 11.37 8.18
CA ILE A 16 8.95 11.98 6.92
C ILE A 16 8.37 10.94 5.96
N ALA A 17 7.77 11.41 4.87
CA ALA A 17 7.38 10.54 3.77
C ALA A 17 8.58 9.70 3.30
N GLY A 18 8.40 8.37 3.25
CA GLY A 18 9.46 7.40 2.98
C GLY A 18 10.05 6.71 4.22
N GLY A 19 9.56 7.04 5.43
CA GLY A 19 9.79 6.24 6.64
C GLY A 19 11.08 6.52 7.40
N GLU A 20 11.96 7.38 6.88
CA GLU A 20 13.18 7.82 7.58
C GLU A 20 12.85 8.90 8.61
N ALA A 21 13.58 8.92 9.74
CA ALA A 21 13.46 10.01 10.71
C ALA A 21 14.27 11.23 10.24
N MET A 22 13.73 12.43 10.42
CA MET A 22 14.42 13.69 10.20
C MET A 22 15.15 14.10 11.48
N ALA A 23 16.38 14.57 11.34
CA ALA A 23 17.20 15.19 12.36
C ALA A 23 17.95 16.39 11.75
N HIS A 24 18.62 17.17 12.59
CA HIS A 24 19.53 18.22 12.15
C HIS A 24 20.93 18.02 12.75
N GLU A 25 21.96 18.29 11.96
CA GLU A 25 23.33 18.49 12.46
C GLU A 25 23.42 19.80 13.28
N PRO A 26 24.47 20.00 14.11
CA PRO A 26 24.63 21.21 14.90
C PRO A 26 24.67 22.51 14.09
N ASP A 27 25.05 22.44 12.81
CA ASP A 27 25.07 23.56 11.87
C ASP A 27 23.71 23.82 11.18
N GLY A 28 22.69 23.02 11.52
CA GLY A 28 21.33 23.13 10.98
C GLY A 28 21.09 22.32 9.71
N LYS A 29 22.06 21.54 9.21
CA LYS A 29 21.87 20.71 8.02
C LYS A 29 20.91 19.55 8.30
N VAL A 30 19.96 19.33 7.38
CA VAL A 30 18.97 18.24 7.50
C VAL A 30 19.63 16.88 7.27
N VAL A 31 19.34 15.92 8.15
CA VAL A 31 19.77 14.52 8.00
C VAL A 31 18.57 13.59 8.07
N PHE A 32 18.47 12.69 7.09
CA PHE A 32 17.50 11.58 7.12
C PHE A 32 18.19 10.35 7.71
N VAL A 33 17.71 9.91 8.87
CA VAL A 33 18.33 8.85 9.67
C VAL A 33 17.48 7.59 9.60
N ARG A 34 17.98 6.59 8.88
CA ARG A 34 17.33 5.28 8.74
C ARG A 34 17.53 4.44 10.00
N GLY A 35 16.45 3.83 10.47
CA GLY A 35 16.42 2.97 11.67
C GLY A 35 16.25 3.73 12.98
N ALA A 36 16.19 5.06 12.94
CA ALA A 36 15.88 5.88 14.10
C ALA A 36 14.37 5.98 14.32
N VAL A 37 13.97 6.07 15.59
CA VAL A 37 12.61 6.33 16.05
C VAL A 37 12.57 7.78 16.56
N PRO A 38 11.55 8.59 16.23
CA PRO A 38 11.37 9.93 16.78
C PRO A 38 11.54 9.95 18.30
N GLY A 39 12.38 10.86 18.78
CA GLY A 39 12.79 10.94 20.18
C GLY A 39 14.11 10.23 20.51
N ASP A 40 14.63 9.36 19.64
CA ASP A 40 15.94 8.74 19.85
C ASP A 40 17.07 9.78 19.79
N GLU A 41 18.11 9.54 20.58
CA GLU A 41 19.46 10.04 20.35
C GLU A 41 20.34 8.89 19.84
N VAL A 42 20.94 9.05 18.67
CA VAL A 42 21.67 7.99 17.97
C VAL A 42 23.05 8.44 17.54
N LEU A 43 24.02 7.53 17.60
CA LEU A 43 25.29 7.68 16.92
C LEU A 43 25.15 7.08 15.51
N ALA A 44 24.87 7.95 14.55
CA ALA A 44 24.56 7.58 13.17
C ALA A 44 25.79 7.68 12.26
N THR A 45 25.90 6.79 11.29
CA THR A 45 26.96 6.81 10.27
C THR A 45 26.41 7.39 8.98
N THR A 46 27.06 8.43 8.46
CA THR A 46 26.67 9.05 7.19
C THR A 46 26.91 8.10 6.02
N THR A 47 25.93 8.00 5.12
CA THR A 47 25.95 7.13 3.92
C THR A 47 25.87 7.91 2.62
N GLU A 48 25.31 9.13 2.67
CA GLU A 48 25.22 10.03 1.53
C GLU A 48 25.30 11.48 2.01
N ARG A 49 26.04 12.32 1.30
CA ARG A 49 26.12 13.76 1.55
C ARG A 49 25.72 14.52 0.28
N LYS A 50 24.83 15.50 0.43
CA LYS A 50 24.46 16.51 -0.57
C LYS A 50 24.58 17.90 0.06
N ASP A 51 24.50 18.95 -0.75
CA ASP A 51 24.70 20.33 -0.28
C ASP A 51 23.65 20.74 0.77
N GLY A 52 22.39 20.36 0.60
CA GLY A 52 21.29 20.74 1.49
C GLY A 52 20.83 19.66 2.48
N TRP A 53 21.28 18.41 2.32
CA TRP A 53 20.87 17.30 3.18
C TRP A 53 21.88 16.16 3.17
N SER A 54 21.82 15.30 4.18
CA SER A 54 22.59 14.06 4.27
C SER A 54 21.67 12.87 4.58
N ARG A 55 22.11 11.65 4.29
CA ARG A 55 21.49 10.42 4.80
C ARG A 55 22.45 9.69 5.72
N ALA A 56 21.93 9.19 6.81
CA ALA A 56 22.67 8.39 7.77
C ALA A 56 21.89 7.13 8.15
N VAL A 57 22.59 6.16 8.72
CA VAL A 57 22.02 4.94 9.29
C VAL A 57 22.37 4.89 10.77
N VAL A 58 21.42 4.50 11.62
CA VAL A 58 21.69 4.28 13.04
C VAL A 58 22.79 3.23 13.20
N GLY A 59 23.90 3.60 13.83
CA GLY A 59 24.92 2.65 14.27
C GLY A 59 24.65 2.18 15.70
N GLU A 60 24.33 3.12 16.58
CA GLU A 60 24.04 2.86 18.00
C GLU A 60 22.93 3.80 18.49
N VAL A 61 22.05 3.29 19.36
CA VAL A 61 21.06 4.09 20.07
C VAL A 61 21.64 4.47 21.43
N VAL A 62 21.96 5.76 21.60
CA VAL A 62 22.54 6.30 22.84
C VAL A 62 21.45 6.52 23.89
N VAL A 63 20.32 7.09 23.45
CA VAL A 63 19.11 7.25 24.27
C VAL A 63 17.92 6.80 23.44
N ALA A 64 17.24 5.74 23.90
CA ALA A 64 16.05 5.24 23.23
C ALA A 64 14.84 6.15 23.48
N SER A 65 14.07 6.42 22.42
CA SER A 65 12.72 6.97 22.52
C SER A 65 11.84 6.11 23.42
N SER A 66 10.88 6.72 24.12
CA SER A 66 9.86 5.99 24.87
C SER A 66 8.96 5.12 23.98
N GLU A 67 8.94 5.38 22.68
CA GLU A 67 8.16 4.61 21.69
C GLU A 67 8.98 3.50 21.02
N ARG A 68 10.28 3.42 21.29
CA ARG A 68 11.15 2.40 20.72
C ARG A 68 10.93 1.07 21.42
N VAL A 69 10.83 0.01 20.61
CA VAL A 69 10.73 -1.39 21.07
C VAL A 69 11.77 -2.26 20.37
N GLU A 70 12.03 -3.44 20.94
CA GLU A 70 12.74 -4.48 20.19
C GLU A 70 11.81 -5.03 19.10
N SER A 71 12.33 -5.20 17.88
CA SER A 71 11.58 -5.78 16.78
C SER A 71 11.07 -7.18 17.15
N PRO A 72 9.75 -7.45 17.12
CA PRO A 72 9.21 -8.76 17.50
C PRO A 72 9.49 -9.85 16.45
N CYS A 73 9.65 -9.50 15.17
CA CYS A 73 9.88 -10.46 14.10
C CYS A 73 11.34 -10.95 14.08
N PRO A 74 11.58 -12.27 14.10
CA PRO A 74 12.93 -12.82 13.98
C PRO A 74 13.59 -12.44 12.65
N GLN A 75 12.84 -12.41 11.54
CA GLN A 75 13.41 -12.11 10.23
C GLN A 75 13.84 -10.65 10.10
N ARG A 76 13.14 -9.73 10.77
CA ARG A 76 13.59 -8.34 10.85
C ARG A 76 14.86 -8.19 11.66
N ARG A 77 15.01 -8.91 12.78
CA ARG A 77 16.27 -8.94 13.56
C ARG A 77 17.45 -9.50 12.75
N LEU A 78 17.19 -10.32 11.73
CA LEU A 78 18.18 -10.79 10.75
C LEU A 78 18.41 -9.82 9.58
N GLY A 79 17.73 -8.66 9.54
CA GLY A 79 17.94 -7.62 8.53
C GLY A 79 16.90 -7.58 7.41
N CYS A 80 15.79 -8.32 7.49
CA CYS A 80 14.73 -8.27 6.48
C CYS A 80 14.22 -6.83 6.23
N GLY A 81 14.15 -6.45 4.95
CA GLY A 81 13.72 -5.11 4.52
C GLY A 81 12.20 -4.90 4.44
N GLY A 82 11.39 -5.89 4.83
CA GLY A 82 9.94 -5.85 4.63
C GLY A 82 9.14 -4.96 5.59
N CYS A 83 9.62 -4.79 6.83
CA CYS A 83 8.89 -4.11 7.90
C CYS A 83 9.77 -3.06 8.58
N ASP A 84 9.86 -1.87 7.98
CA ASP A 84 10.86 -0.85 8.31
C ASP A 84 10.61 -0.06 9.60
N TRP A 85 9.46 -0.24 10.23
CA TRP A 85 9.06 0.41 11.49
C TRP A 85 8.84 -0.58 12.65
N GLN A 86 9.43 -1.78 12.63
CA GLN A 86 9.27 -2.72 13.75
C GLN A 86 9.97 -2.33 15.04
N GLU A 87 10.89 -1.37 14.97
CA GLU A 87 11.51 -0.76 16.14
C GLU A 87 10.62 0.34 16.77
N LEU A 88 9.49 0.71 16.14
CA LEU A 88 8.48 1.63 16.66
C LEU A 88 7.28 0.84 17.20
N ALA A 89 6.86 1.12 18.43
CA ALA A 89 5.69 0.52 19.05
C ALA A 89 4.46 0.66 18.15
N VAL A 90 3.71 -0.43 17.95
CA VAL A 90 2.56 -0.47 17.03
C VAL A 90 1.53 0.62 17.33
N VAL A 91 1.27 0.88 18.61
CA VAL A 91 0.33 1.92 19.05
C VAL A 91 0.73 3.34 18.64
N SER A 92 2.02 3.58 18.37
CA SER A 92 2.56 4.86 17.94
C SER A 92 2.63 4.99 16.41
N GLN A 93 2.55 3.90 15.63
CA GLN A 93 2.75 3.92 14.17
C GLN A 93 1.73 4.79 13.43
N LEU A 94 0.43 4.53 13.61
CA LEU A 94 -0.62 5.29 12.93
C LEU A 94 -0.62 6.79 13.28
N PRO A 95 -0.42 7.22 14.54
CA PRO A 95 -0.15 8.64 14.84
C PRO A 95 0.92 9.28 13.94
N HIS A 96 2.09 8.64 13.81
CA HIS A 96 3.17 9.13 12.96
C HIS A 96 2.79 9.16 11.47
N LYS A 97 2.01 8.18 10.98
CA LYS A 97 1.49 8.18 9.60
C LYS A 97 0.58 9.38 9.34
N VAL A 98 -0.29 9.72 10.28
CA VAL A 98 -1.16 10.91 10.21
C VAL A 98 -0.32 12.19 10.12
N GLU A 99 0.74 12.31 10.92
CA GLU A 99 1.64 13.47 10.87
C GLU A 99 2.37 13.61 9.52
N ILE A 100 2.79 12.48 8.93
CA ILE A 100 3.39 12.48 7.57
C ILE A 100 2.40 13.01 6.54
N VAL A 101 1.13 12.60 6.61
CA VAL A 101 0.08 13.07 5.69
C VAL A 101 -0.19 14.57 5.90
N HIS A 102 -0.25 15.05 7.15
CA HIS A 102 -0.36 16.48 7.44
C HIS A 102 0.81 17.28 6.84
N ASP A 103 2.06 16.82 7.00
CA ASP A 103 3.23 17.51 6.44
C ASP A 103 3.16 17.55 4.91
N ALA A 104 2.75 16.45 4.27
CA ALA A 104 2.60 16.38 2.83
C ALA A 104 1.52 17.33 2.30
N PHE A 105 0.34 17.38 2.93
CA PHE A 105 -0.75 18.29 2.53
C PHE A 105 -0.36 19.76 2.75
N ARG A 106 0.26 20.08 3.89
CA ARG A 106 0.75 21.44 4.17
C ARG A 106 1.78 21.90 3.13
N ARG A 107 2.76 21.05 2.79
CA ARG A 107 3.90 21.45 1.94
C ARG A 107 3.60 21.33 0.46
N THR A 108 2.93 20.27 0.02
CA THR A 108 2.71 19.94 -1.39
C THR A 108 1.35 20.41 -1.86
N ALA A 109 0.27 20.13 -1.11
CA ALA A 109 -1.06 20.60 -1.48
C ALA A 109 -1.29 22.10 -1.19
N LYS A 110 -0.42 22.71 -0.37
CA LYS A 110 -0.56 24.07 0.16
C LYS A 110 -1.84 24.25 0.99
N LEU A 111 -2.25 23.19 1.69
CA LEU A 111 -3.41 23.15 2.57
C LEU A 111 -2.95 22.90 4.02
N PRO A 112 -2.52 23.95 4.75
CA PRO A 112 -2.10 23.80 6.15
C PRO A 112 -3.25 23.38 7.07
N ASP A 113 -4.49 23.75 6.72
CA ASP A 113 -5.70 23.49 7.50
C ASP A 113 -6.51 22.30 6.94
N ALA A 114 -5.85 21.39 6.22
CA ALA A 114 -6.50 20.19 5.68
C ALA A 114 -7.09 19.34 6.82
N ILE A 115 -8.36 18.94 6.66
CA ILE A 115 -9.05 18.04 7.59
C ILE A 115 -8.50 16.63 7.38
N ILE A 116 -7.62 16.18 8.27
CA ILE A 116 -7.02 14.85 8.23
C ILE A 116 -7.36 14.14 9.54
N THR A 117 -7.96 12.97 9.45
CA THR A 117 -8.42 12.18 10.60
C THR A 117 -7.73 10.83 10.65
N ARG A 118 -7.53 10.33 11.86
CA ARG A 118 -7.07 8.97 12.11
C ARG A 118 -8.21 7.99 11.87
N GLY A 119 -7.99 7.01 11.00
CA GLY A 119 -8.89 5.87 10.81
C GLY A 119 -8.44 4.63 11.59
N ALA A 120 -8.78 3.46 11.06
CA ALA A 120 -8.46 2.17 11.68
C ALA A 120 -7.12 1.58 11.18
N ALA A 121 -6.65 0.56 11.89
CA ALA A 121 -5.50 -0.26 11.54
C ALA A 121 -5.93 -1.73 11.47
N VAL A 122 -5.32 -2.51 10.59
CA VAL A 122 -5.44 -3.97 10.64
C VAL A 122 -4.64 -4.55 11.80
N ASP A 123 -4.88 -5.82 12.15
CA ASP A 123 -4.01 -6.55 13.06
C ASP A 123 -2.55 -6.52 12.54
N PRO A 124 -1.56 -6.22 13.40
CA PRO A 124 -0.16 -6.13 12.99
C PRO A 124 0.42 -7.46 12.50
N ASP A 125 -0.16 -8.59 12.90
CA ASP A 125 0.37 -9.93 12.65
C ASP A 125 -0.50 -10.70 11.64
N GLY A 126 0.13 -11.50 10.80
CA GLY A 126 -0.59 -12.43 9.91
C GLY A 126 -1.55 -11.82 8.88
N TYR A 127 -1.65 -10.48 8.77
CA TYR A 127 -2.59 -9.82 7.87
C TYR A 127 -2.28 -10.02 6.38
N ARG A 128 -1.03 -10.34 6.05
CA ARG A 128 -0.55 -10.35 4.67
C ARG A 128 -0.83 -11.69 4.00
N THR A 129 -1.80 -11.71 3.10
CA THR A 129 -2.23 -12.90 2.35
C THR A 129 -1.54 -13.07 1.00
N THR A 130 -0.75 -12.08 0.58
CA THR A 130 0.12 -12.16 -0.60
C THR A 130 1.57 -11.82 -0.23
N ILE A 131 2.48 -12.74 -0.51
CA ILE A 131 3.92 -12.54 -0.32
C ILE A 131 4.68 -12.85 -1.60
N ARG A 132 5.87 -12.27 -1.68
CA ARG A 132 6.79 -12.50 -2.79
C ARG A 132 8.16 -12.81 -2.23
N VAL A 133 8.67 -13.97 -2.59
CA VAL A 133 9.91 -14.54 -2.08
C VAL A 133 10.82 -14.91 -3.23
N VAL A 134 12.11 -15.05 -2.95
CA VAL A 134 13.12 -15.54 -3.89
C VAL A 134 13.81 -16.77 -3.31
N GLY A 135 14.12 -17.76 -4.13
CA GLY A 135 14.94 -18.90 -3.72
C GLY A 135 16.37 -18.46 -3.42
N ASP A 136 16.90 -18.81 -2.26
CA ASP A 136 18.34 -18.66 -1.97
C ASP A 136 19.16 -19.79 -2.61
N HIS A 137 20.49 -19.77 -2.37
CA HIS A 137 21.40 -20.79 -2.89
C HIS A 137 21.11 -22.23 -2.40
N ASP A 138 20.47 -22.39 -1.24
CA ASP A 138 20.05 -23.66 -0.66
C ASP A 138 18.61 -24.03 -1.08
N GLY A 139 17.99 -23.21 -1.94
CA GLY A 139 16.61 -23.36 -2.39
C GLY A 139 15.56 -22.93 -1.37
N ARG A 140 15.94 -22.24 -0.29
CA ARG A 140 15.01 -21.78 0.75
C ARG A 140 14.31 -20.50 0.32
N PRO A 141 12.99 -20.37 0.56
CA PRO A 141 12.29 -19.11 0.37
C PRO A 141 12.88 -17.99 1.23
N SER A 142 13.22 -16.88 0.60
CA SER A 142 13.88 -15.74 1.25
C SER A 142 13.30 -14.40 0.82
N TYR A 143 13.41 -13.41 1.70
CA TYR A 143 13.22 -12.00 1.40
C TYR A 143 14.57 -11.33 1.14
N ARG A 144 14.53 -10.09 0.66
CA ARG A 144 15.71 -9.25 0.55
C ARG A 144 15.96 -8.51 1.87
N ALA A 145 17.22 -8.42 2.26
CA ALA A 145 17.66 -7.54 3.33
C ALA A 145 17.41 -6.07 2.96
N ASP A 146 17.29 -5.21 3.98
CA ASP A 146 16.96 -3.80 3.78
C ASP A 146 17.95 -3.08 2.85
N ARG A 147 17.43 -2.56 1.73
CA ARG A 147 18.20 -1.92 0.64
C ARG A 147 19.42 -2.73 0.17
N SER A 148 19.34 -4.06 0.22
CA SER A 148 20.40 -4.98 -0.24
C SER A 148 19.83 -6.05 -1.18
N HIS A 149 20.73 -6.70 -1.93
CA HIS A 149 20.42 -7.92 -2.67
C HIS A 149 20.63 -9.18 -1.82
N ASP A 150 21.23 -9.05 -0.64
CA ASP A 150 21.40 -10.13 0.32
C ASP A 150 20.04 -10.71 0.72
N LEU A 151 20.04 -12.00 1.02
CA LEU A 151 18.84 -12.77 1.29
C LEU A 151 18.73 -13.10 2.77
N VAL A 152 17.51 -12.97 3.29
CA VAL A 152 17.12 -13.33 4.65
C VAL A 152 16.02 -14.38 4.56
N PRO A 153 16.10 -15.50 5.31
CA PRO A 153 15.07 -16.53 5.30
C PRO A 153 13.66 -15.96 5.49
N ALA A 154 12.68 -16.46 4.74
CA ALA A 154 11.30 -16.01 4.85
C ALA A 154 10.52 -16.74 5.96
N THR A 155 11.00 -17.90 6.41
CA THR A 155 10.43 -18.71 7.50
C THR A 155 10.22 -17.88 8.76
N GLY A 156 9.01 -17.88 9.33
CA GLY A 156 8.71 -17.10 10.54
C GLY A 156 8.44 -15.60 10.30
N CYS A 157 8.10 -15.20 9.07
CA CYS A 157 7.61 -13.85 8.77
C CYS A 157 6.36 -13.51 9.61
N LEU A 158 6.48 -12.52 10.51
CA LEU A 158 5.42 -12.14 11.45
C LEU A 158 4.11 -11.74 10.75
N VAL A 159 4.23 -10.90 9.72
CA VAL A 159 3.09 -10.31 9.00
C VAL A 159 2.46 -11.26 7.99
N ALA A 160 3.13 -12.36 7.61
CA ALA A 160 2.60 -13.31 6.65
C ALA A 160 1.50 -14.19 7.29
N HIS A 161 0.42 -14.40 6.55
CA HIS A 161 -0.67 -15.27 6.98
C HIS A 161 -0.16 -16.67 7.39
N PRO A 162 -0.69 -17.30 8.46
CA PRO A 162 -0.24 -18.61 8.93
C PRO A 162 -0.11 -19.68 7.83
N ALA A 163 -1.09 -19.77 6.92
CA ALA A 163 -1.05 -20.74 5.83
C ALA A 163 0.09 -20.48 4.81
N LEU A 164 0.52 -19.23 4.65
CA LEU A 164 1.71 -18.91 3.85
C LEU A 164 2.98 -19.27 4.60
N ARG A 165 3.06 -19.04 5.92
CA ARG A 165 4.21 -19.47 6.73
C ARG A 165 4.43 -20.98 6.61
N SER A 166 3.37 -21.77 6.77
CA SER A 166 3.45 -23.23 6.59
C SER A 166 3.89 -23.64 5.19
N LEU A 167 3.52 -22.86 4.16
CA LEU A 167 3.99 -23.12 2.79
C LEU A 167 5.48 -22.79 2.64
N LEU A 168 5.96 -21.69 3.20
CA LEU A 168 7.38 -21.31 3.18
C LEU A 168 8.28 -22.37 3.84
N ASP A 169 7.77 -23.09 4.84
CA ASP A 169 8.52 -24.13 5.56
C ASP A 169 8.68 -25.44 4.76
N SER A 170 7.92 -25.63 3.68
CA SER A 170 7.83 -26.90 2.96
C SER A 170 8.29 -26.85 1.51
N ILE A 171 8.28 -25.68 0.88
CA ILE A 171 8.65 -25.53 -0.54
C ILE A 171 10.15 -25.32 -0.74
N VAL A 172 10.62 -25.73 -1.91
CA VAL A 172 11.98 -25.45 -2.40
C VAL A 172 11.88 -24.64 -3.68
N ILE A 173 12.57 -23.51 -3.76
CA ILE A 173 12.53 -22.58 -4.89
C ILE A 173 13.91 -22.54 -5.52
N ASP A 174 14.01 -22.74 -6.84
CA ASP A 174 15.29 -22.62 -7.55
C ASP A 174 15.98 -21.27 -7.25
N ALA A 175 17.31 -21.30 -7.08
CA ALA A 175 18.08 -20.13 -6.68
C ALA A 175 17.86 -18.93 -7.62
N GLY A 176 17.52 -17.77 -7.04
CA GLY A 176 17.24 -16.54 -7.77
C GLY A 176 15.86 -16.47 -8.44
N LEU A 177 15.05 -17.53 -8.38
CA LEU A 177 13.68 -17.51 -8.89
C LEU A 177 12.76 -16.74 -7.94
N GLU A 178 12.06 -15.72 -8.45
CA GLU A 178 11.04 -14.99 -7.72
C GLU A 178 9.68 -15.67 -7.86
N VAL A 179 9.01 -15.90 -6.73
CA VAL A 179 7.71 -16.57 -6.63
C VAL A 179 6.76 -15.69 -5.85
N THR A 180 5.57 -15.46 -6.41
CA THR A 180 4.43 -14.85 -5.70
C THR A 180 3.55 -15.96 -5.15
N LEU A 181 3.31 -15.95 -3.84
CA LEU A 181 2.43 -16.87 -3.15
C LEU A 181 1.26 -16.08 -2.59
N ARG A 182 0.06 -16.63 -2.75
CA ARG A 182 -1.16 -16.05 -2.21
C ARG A 182 -2.03 -17.12 -1.55
N VAL A 183 -2.71 -16.75 -0.48
CA VAL A 183 -3.75 -17.53 0.17
C VAL A 183 -5.02 -16.69 0.31
N SER A 184 -6.19 -17.30 0.31
CA SER A 184 -7.41 -16.66 0.79
C SER A 184 -7.53 -16.88 2.29
N ALA A 185 -7.78 -15.83 3.06
CA ALA A 185 -8.08 -15.99 4.48
C ALA A 185 -9.47 -16.60 4.70
N ALA A 186 -10.42 -16.37 3.78
CA ALA A 186 -11.79 -16.88 3.87
C ALA A 186 -11.91 -18.38 3.54
N THR A 187 -11.23 -18.84 2.49
CA THR A 187 -11.42 -20.20 1.95
C THR A 187 -10.22 -21.13 2.17
N GLY A 188 -9.04 -20.57 2.46
CA GLY A 188 -7.79 -21.32 2.52
C GLY A 188 -7.23 -21.73 1.16
N GLU A 189 -7.89 -21.36 0.06
CA GLU A 189 -7.38 -21.59 -1.30
C GLU A 189 -6.04 -20.89 -1.50
N ARG A 190 -5.12 -21.53 -2.22
CA ARG A 190 -3.73 -21.06 -2.38
C ARG A 190 -3.34 -21.01 -3.84
N THR A 191 -2.56 -20.00 -4.20
CA THR A 191 -1.98 -19.89 -5.53
C THR A 191 -0.50 -19.57 -5.47
N ALA A 192 0.24 -20.04 -6.49
CA ALA A 192 1.65 -19.74 -6.70
C ALA A 192 1.90 -19.33 -8.16
N ARG A 193 2.71 -18.29 -8.35
CA ARG A 193 3.05 -17.75 -9.67
C ARG A 193 4.53 -17.38 -9.77
N TRP A 194 5.17 -17.87 -10.82
CA TRP A 194 6.55 -17.53 -11.21
C TRP A 194 6.73 -17.62 -12.73
N ASP A 195 7.87 -17.15 -13.25
CA ASP A 195 8.26 -17.39 -14.64
C ASP A 195 8.86 -18.79 -14.76
N ARG A 196 8.05 -19.76 -15.22
CA ARG A 196 8.44 -21.17 -15.37
C ARG A 196 9.61 -21.42 -16.33
N ARG A 197 10.02 -20.42 -17.12
CA ARG A 197 11.21 -20.50 -17.98
C ARG A 197 12.51 -20.23 -17.21
N ARG A 198 12.42 -19.67 -16.00
CA ARG A 198 13.57 -19.27 -15.18
C ARG A 198 13.89 -20.27 -14.07
N GLY A 199 13.02 -21.25 -13.84
CA GLY A 199 13.18 -22.26 -12.79
C GLY A 199 11.83 -22.85 -12.38
N ASP A 200 11.89 -23.71 -11.37
CA ASP A 200 10.76 -24.42 -10.81
C ASP A 200 10.63 -24.25 -9.30
N VAL A 201 9.46 -24.65 -8.78
CA VAL A 201 9.18 -24.71 -7.34
C VAL A 201 8.76 -26.13 -6.99
N GLN A 202 9.50 -26.76 -6.09
CA GLN A 202 9.32 -28.14 -5.68
C GLN A 202 8.56 -28.21 -4.34
N SER A 203 8.00 -29.38 -4.05
CA SER A 203 7.26 -29.66 -2.81
C SER A 203 6.03 -28.79 -2.57
N LEU A 204 5.50 -28.16 -3.63
CA LEU A 204 4.21 -27.48 -3.56
C LEU A 204 3.09 -28.49 -3.30
N PRO A 205 2.22 -28.24 -2.30
CA PRO A 205 1.02 -29.06 -2.10
C PRO A 205 0.13 -29.09 -3.35
N ALA A 206 -0.51 -30.23 -3.60
CA ALA A 206 -1.32 -30.47 -4.80
C ALA A 206 -2.54 -29.55 -4.93
N ASP A 207 -3.00 -28.96 -3.83
CA ASP A 207 -4.11 -28.01 -3.79
C ASP A 207 -3.68 -26.55 -4.04
N VAL A 208 -2.38 -26.29 -4.24
CA VAL A 208 -1.91 -24.96 -4.67
C VAL A 208 -2.12 -24.80 -6.18
N GLY A 209 -2.97 -23.85 -6.56
CA GLY A 209 -3.16 -23.48 -7.96
C GLY A 209 -1.90 -22.82 -8.53
N VAL A 210 -1.39 -23.33 -9.66
CA VAL A 210 -0.16 -22.83 -10.28
C VAL A 210 -0.41 -22.21 -11.66
N GLY A 211 0.25 -21.09 -11.92
CA GLY A 211 0.37 -20.51 -13.27
C GLY A 211 -0.72 -19.50 -13.63
N ALA A 212 -0.84 -19.19 -14.92
CA ALA A 212 -1.62 -18.05 -15.39
C ALA A 212 -3.15 -18.18 -15.19
N LYS A 213 -3.66 -19.39 -15.00
CA LYS A 213 -5.08 -19.67 -14.72
C LYS A 213 -5.36 -19.90 -13.23
N ALA A 214 -4.32 -19.88 -12.39
CA ALA A 214 -4.51 -20.01 -10.96
C ALA A 214 -5.28 -18.80 -10.44
N GLN A 215 -6.30 -19.06 -9.64
CA GLN A 215 -7.17 -18.08 -9.03
C GLN A 215 -7.64 -18.64 -7.70
N LEU A 216 -8.08 -17.75 -6.83
CA LEU A 216 -8.74 -18.08 -5.58
C LEU A 216 -9.99 -17.23 -5.41
N THR A 217 -10.79 -17.58 -4.42
CA THR A 217 -11.94 -16.82 -3.95
C THR A 217 -11.60 -16.22 -2.61
N GLU A 218 -11.67 -14.89 -2.49
CA GLU A 218 -11.55 -14.17 -1.22
C GLU A 218 -12.89 -13.54 -0.85
N ARG A 219 -13.15 -13.33 0.44
CA ARG A 219 -14.37 -12.68 0.91
C ARG A 219 -14.07 -11.34 1.57
N VAL A 220 -14.77 -10.29 1.13
CA VAL A 220 -14.65 -8.92 1.66
C VAL A 220 -16.04 -8.31 1.73
N ALA A 221 -16.39 -7.74 2.89
CA ALA A 221 -17.65 -7.02 3.10
C ALA A 221 -18.90 -7.83 2.66
N GLY A 222 -18.88 -9.15 2.88
CA GLY A 222 -19.98 -10.05 2.52
C GLY A 222 -20.04 -10.50 1.06
N HIS A 223 -19.10 -10.08 0.22
CA HIS A 223 -19.02 -10.47 -1.19
C HIS A 223 -17.84 -11.38 -1.46
N ASP A 224 -18.05 -12.36 -2.35
CA ASP A 224 -17.00 -13.23 -2.85
C ASP A 224 -16.34 -12.60 -4.08
N PHE A 225 -15.02 -12.57 -4.08
CA PHE A 225 -14.19 -12.05 -5.15
C PHE A 225 -13.32 -13.16 -5.70
N ARG A 226 -13.47 -13.46 -6.99
CA ARG A 226 -12.46 -14.19 -7.74
C ARG A 226 -11.24 -13.29 -7.91
N VAL A 227 -10.09 -13.80 -7.49
CA VAL A 227 -8.80 -13.12 -7.61
C VAL A 227 -7.81 -14.06 -8.29
N SER A 228 -7.50 -13.75 -9.54
CA SER A 228 -6.44 -14.45 -10.28
C SER A 228 -5.08 -14.21 -9.63
N ALA A 229 -4.18 -15.19 -9.70
CA ALA A 229 -2.81 -15.10 -9.18
C ALA A 229 -2.00 -13.95 -9.83
N GLY A 230 -2.45 -13.48 -11.00
CA GLY A 230 -1.87 -12.32 -11.67
C GLY A 230 -2.52 -10.97 -11.40
N SER A 231 -3.64 -10.94 -10.70
CA SER A 231 -4.35 -9.73 -10.36
C SER A 231 -3.85 -9.15 -9.04
N PHE A 232 -3.83 -7.82 -8.94
CA PHE A 232 -3.64 -7.14 -7.68
C PHE A 232 -4.83 -7.40 -6.75
N PHE A 233 -4.54 -7.46 -5.45
CA PHE A 233 -5.52 -7.44 -4.39
C PHE A 233 -4.87 -6.76 -3.18
N GLN A 234 -5.69 -6.25 -2.27
CA GLN A 234 -5.21 -5.62 -1.03
C GLN A 234 -4.36 -6.60 -0.21
N SER A 235 -3.59 -6.08 0.76
CA SER A 235 -2.63 -6.87 1.55
C SER A 235 -3.25 -8.10 2.23
N GLY A 236 -4.54 -8.01 2.56
CA GLY A 236 -5.43 -9.09 2.96
C GLY A 236 -6.88 -8.60 2.98
N PRO A 237 -7.86 -9.48 3.28
CA PRO A 237 -9.27 -9.11 3.30
C PRO A 237 -9.58 -8.05 4.37
N ALA A 238 -8.96 -8.11 5.55
CA ALA A 238 -9.14 -7.09 6.59
C ALA A 238 -8.76 -5.69 6.10
N ALA A 239 -7.69 -5.57 5.30
CA ALA A 239 -7.29 -4.30 4.71
C ALA A 239 -8.30 -3.82 3.66
N ALA A 240 -8.80 -4.74 2.83
CA ALA A 240 -9.85 -4.44 1.85
C ALA A 240 -11.15 -3.98 2.53
N GLU A 241 -11.56 -4.62 3.63
CA GLU A 241 -12.75 -4.25 4.40
C GLU A 241 -12.63 -2.85 5.00
N LEU A 242 -11.51 -2.53 5.66
CA LEU A 242 -11.28 -1.18 6.20
C LEU A 242 -11.31 -0.11 5.09
N LEU A 243 -10.76 -0.43 3.92
CA LEU A 243 -10.72 0.49 2.79
C LEU A 243 -12.12 0.70 2.18
N VAL A 244 -12.91 -0.37 2.01
CA VAL A 244 -14.32 -0.29 1.57
C VAL A 244 -15.13 0.55 2.55
N ASP A 245 -14.96 0.33 3.85
CA ASP A 245 -15.69 1.07 4.88
C ASP A 245 -15.31 2.56 4.90
N ALA A 246 -14.02 2.88 4.72
CA ALA A 246 -13.56 4.26 4.60
C ALA A 246 -14.11 4.94 3.34
N VAL A 247 -14.16 4.23 2.20
CA VAL A 247 -14.79 4.76 0.98
C VAL A 247 -16.28 5.04 1.18
N LYS A 248 -17.02 4.14 1.84
CA LYS A 248 -18.44 4.37 2.19
C LYS A 248 -18.64 5.57 3.11
N ARG A 249 -17.75 5.76 4.10
CA ARG A 249 -17.76 6.96 4.97
C ARG A 249 -17.44 8.23 4.19
N ALA A 250 -16.48 8.15 3.27
CA ALA A 250 -16.05 9.27 2.43
C ALA A 250 -17.06 9.63 1.34
N ALA A 251 -17.91 8.71 0.90
CA ALA A 251 -19.01 8.98 -0.04
C ALA A 251 -20.31 8.24 0.35
N PRO A 252 -21.06 8.75 1.34
CA PRO A 252 -22.38 8.22 1.68
C PRO A 252 -23.36 8.22 0.49
N GLU A 253 -23.13 9.06 -0.52
CA GLU A 253 -23.91 9.14 -1.75
C GLU A 253 -23.91 7.84 -2.57
N LEU A 254 -22.93 6.95 -2.35
CA LEU A 254 -22.86 5.64 -3.00
C LEU A 254 -24.08 4.74 -2.71
N ALA A 255 -24.79 4.96 -1.60
CA ALA A 255 -25.98 4.20 -1.22
C ALA A 255 -27.24 4.51 -2.06
N GLY A 256 -27.17 5.49 -2.97
CA GLY A 256 -28.28 5.83 -3.86
C GLY A 256 -27.85 6.38 -5.21
N ALA A 257 -26.58 6.23 -5.57
CA ALA A 257 -26.02 6.72 -6.82
C ALA A 257 -26.68 6.02 -8.02
N GLY A 258 -27.10 6.80 -9.01
CA GLY A 258 -27.57 6.28 -10.29
C GLY A 258 -26.43 5.68 -11.10
N ALA A 259 -25.28 6.36 -11.14
CA ALA A 259 -24.07 5.84 -11.76
C ALA A 259 -22.77 6.19 -10.99
N VAL A 260 -21.84 5.23 -10.98
CA VAL A 260 -20.54 5.35 -10.30
C VAL A 260 -19.42 4.98 -11.27
N LEU A 261 -18.36 5.79 -11.29
CA LEU A 261 -17.10 5.45 -11.94
C LEU A 261 -16.13 4.88 -10.91
N ASP A 262 -15.70 3.63 -11.09
CA ASP A 262 -14.59 3.00 -10.38
C ASP A 262 -13.34 3.02 -11.29
N ALA A 263 -12.47 4.01 -11.08
CA ALA A 263 -11.25 4.19 -11.84
C ALA A 263 -10.09 3.44 -11.17
N TYR A 264 -9.30 2.72 -11.98
CA TYR A 264 -8.28 1.79 -11.50
C TYR A 264 -8.90 0.63 -10.71
N ALA A 265 -10.02 0.11 -11.22
CA ALA A 265 -10.93 -0.76 -10.47
C ALA A 265 -10.32 -2.09 -9.99
N GLY A 266 -9.18 -2.52 -10.56
CA GLY A 266 -8.60 -3.82 -10.27
C GLY A 266 -9.61 -4.94 -10.53
N VAL A 267 -9.92 -5.72 -9.49
CA VAL A 267 -10.89 -6.84 -9.55
C VAL A 267 -12.35 -6.39 -9.32
N GLY A 268 -12.61 -5.08 -9.27
CA GLY A 268 -13.94 -4.50 -9.01
C GLY A 268 -14.30 -4.41 -7.53
N LEU A 269 -13.33 -4.21 -6.64
CA LEU A 269 -13.53 -4.20 -5.18
C LEU A 269 -14.60 -3.19 -4.76
N PHE A 270 -14.41 -1.91 -5.10
CA PHE A 270 -15.32 -0.86 -4.67
C PHE A 270 -16.62 -0.90 -5.46
N ALA A 271 -16.55 -1.10 -6.78
CA ALA A 271 -17.71 -1.33 -7.64
C ALA A 271 -18.69 -2.36 -7.04
N LEU A 272 -18.19 -3.49 -6.52
CA LEU A 272 -19.06 -4.52 -5.93
C LEU A 272 -19.44 -4.22 -4.47
N ALA A 273 -18.46 -3.91 -3.61
CA ALA A 273 -18.66 -3.90 -2.16
C ALA A 273 -19.06 -2.53 -1.58
N ALA A 274 -18.84 -1.43 -2.30
CA ALA A 274 -19.08 -0.08 -1.83
C ALA A 274 -20.35 0.58 -2.39
N THR A 275 -20.91 0.07 -3.50
CA THR A 275 -21.98 0.74 -4.26
C THR A 275 -23.34 0.05 -4.13
N ASP A 276 -24.42 0.83 -4.27
CA ASP A 276 -25.78 0.31 -4.27
C ASP A 276 -26.03 -0.70 -5.42
N PRO A 277 -26.67 -1.86 -5.16
CA PRO A 277 -27.05 -2.86 -6.17
C PRO A 277 -27.68 -2.36 -7.47
N ALA A 278 -28.44 -1.27 -7.40
CA ALA A 278 -29.14 -0.70 -8.55
C ALA A 278 -28.28 0.25 -9.39
N SER A 279 -27.13 0.71 -8.87
CA SER A 279 -26.23 1.64 -9.57
C SER A 279 -25.72 1.05 -10.88
N TYR A 280 -25.62 1.91 -11.89
CA TYR A 280 -24.84 1.61 -13.08
C TYR A 280 -23.35 1.83 -12.79
N LEU A 281 -22.53 0.82 -13.05
CA LEU A 281 -21.11 0.84 -12.74
C LEU A 281 -20.31 1.00 -14.02
N MET A 282 -19.42 1.97 -14.04
CA MET A 282 -18.37 2.08 -15.05
C MET A 282 -17.05 1.79 -14.39
N THR A 283 -16.32 0.80 -14.88
CA THR A 283 -15.03 0.42 -14.29
C THR A 283 -13.94 0.49 -15.36
N VAL A 284 -12.80 1.10 -15.04
CA VAL A 284 -11.67 1.22 -15.98
C VAL A 284 -10.43 0.61 -15.35
N GLU A 285 -9.86 -0.38 -16.00
CA GLU A 285 -8.69 -1.12 -15.52
C GLU A 285 -7.72 -1.49 -16.65
N SER A 286 -6.42 -1.37 -16.38
CA SER A 286 -5.36 -1.56 -17.36
C SER A 286 -4.70 -2.94 -17.36
N SER A 287 -5.05 -3.79 -16.40
CA SER A 287 -4.58 -5.17 -16.26
C SER A 287 -5.63 -6.14 -16.80
N ARG A 288 -5.25 -6.94 -17.81
CA ARG A 288 -6.16 -7.92 -18.43
C ARG A 288 -6.68 -8.96 -17.46
N THR A 289 -5.85 -9.41 -16.51
CA THR A 289 -6.29 -10.41 -15.52
C THR A 289 -7.27 -9.80 -14.54
N ALA A 290 -7.04 -8.56 -14.13
CA ALA A 290 -7.91 -7.84 -13.21
C ALA A 290 -9.26 -7.50 -13.88
N VAL A 291 -9.27 -7.06 -15.15
CA VAL A 291 -10.50 -6.89 -15.95
C VAL A 291 -11.29 -8.19 -16.04
N ALA A 292 -10.63 -9.32 -16.31
CA ALA A 292 -11.32 -10.60 -16.38
C ALA A 292 -11.94 -11.00 -15.03
N ASP A 293 -11.28 -10.67 -13.92
CA ASP A 293 -11.82 -10.86 -12.56
C ASP A 293 -12.98 -9.91 -12.27
N ALA A 294 -12.86 -8.62 -12.60
CA ALA A 294 -13.93 -7.64 -12.46
C ALA A 294 -15.18 -8.03 -13.26
N MET A 295 -15.03 -8.48 -14.51
CA MET A 295 -16.15 -8.99 -15.31
C MET A 295 -16.86 -10.18 -14.66
N HIS A 296 -16.12 -11.05 -13.96
CA HIS A 296 -16.69 -12.17 -13.24
C HIS A 296 -17.40 -11.71 -11.95
N ASN A 297 -16.73 -10.88 -11.15
CA ASN A 297 -17.22 -10.41 -9.86
C ASN A 297 -18.44 -9.48 -10.02
N LEU A 298 -18.53 -8.76 -11.14
CA LEU A 298 -19.62 -7.84 -11.44
C LEU A 298 -20.68 -8.44 -12.39
N ALA A 299 -20.67 -9.76 -12.61
CA ALA A 299 -21.56 -10.41 -13.58
C ALA A 299 -23.06 -10.18 -13.28
N ASP A 300 -23.43 -10.09 -11.99
CA ASP A 300 -24.79 -9.83 -11.54
C ASP A 300 -25.10 -8.33 -11.35
N ARG A 301 -24.20 -7.45 -11.81
CA ARG A 301 -24.32 -5.99 -11.71
C ARG A 301 -24.54 -5.37 -13.08
N ARG A 302 -25.18 -4.20 -13.09
CA ARG A 302 -25.27 -3.35 -14.29
C ARG A 302 -23.93 -2.64 -14.50
N ALA A 303 -22.93 -3.35 -15.01
CA ALA A 303 -21.57 -2.86 -15.11
C ALA A 303 -21.04 -2.84 -16.55
N ALA A 304 -20.30 -1.79 -16.90
CA ALA A 304 -19.40 -1.73 -18.05
C ALA A 304 -17.95 -1.83 -17.55
N VAL A 305 -17.24 -2.89 -17.95
CA VAL A 305 -15.84 -3.12 -17.58
C VAL A 305 -14.94 -2.85 -18.77
N GLU A 306 -14.18 -1.75 -18.71
CA GLU A 306 -13.31 -1.28 -19.78
C GLU A 306 -11.84 -1.65 -19.51
N PHE A 307 -11.22 -2.27 -20.50
CA PHE A 307 -9.78 -2.50 -20.51
C PHE A 307 -9.05 -1.32 -21.15
N ASP A 308 -8.67 -0.32 -20.35
CA ASP A 308 -7.92 0.85 -20.81
C ASP A 308 -7.10 1.50 -19.68
N GLN A 309 -6.27 2.47 -20.04
CA GLN A 309 -5.62 3.39 -19.14
C GLN A 309 -6.60 4.49 -18.74
N VAL A 310 -6.82 4.70 -17.44
CA VAL A 310 -7.74 5.74 -16.91
C VAL A 310 -7.47 7.12 -17.51
N GLY A 311 -6.21 7.53 -17.71
CA GLY A 311 -5.90 8.83 -18.30
C GLY A 311 -6.40 9.05 -19.74
N ARG A 312 -6.81 7.98 -20.43
CA ARG A 312 -7.42 8.02 -21.77
C ARG A 312 -8.94 7.93 -21.74
N TRP A 313 -9.51 7.51 -20.63
CA TRP A 313 -10.95 7.40 -20.47
C TRP A 313 -11.64 8.75 -20.63
N ARG A 314 -12.84 8.72 -21.20
CA ARG A 314 -13.73 9.87 -21.35
C ARG A 314 -15.13 9.43 -21.00
N ARG A 315 -15.86 10.31 -20.32
CA ARG A 315 -17.27 10.08 -20.00
C ARG A 315 -18.09 9.88 -21.28
N PRO A 316 -18.89 8.80 -21.39
CA PRO A 316 -19.85 8.65 -22.47
C PRO A 316 -20.90 9.76 -22.48
N ASP A 317 -21.37 10.14 -23.67
CA ASP A 317 -22.42 11.16 -23.83
C ASP A 317 -23.74 10.72 -23.17
N GLY A 318 -24.38 11.65 -22.45
CA GLY A 318 -25.67 11.42 -21.80
C GLY A 318 -25.62 10.56 -20.54
N LEU A 319 -24.42 10.23 -20.03
CA LEU A 319 -24.25 9.56 -18.74
C LEU A 319 -23.82 10.57 -17.67
N ASP A 320 -24.68 10.78 -16.68
CA ASP A 320 -24.35 11.55 -15.48
C ASP A 320 -23.74 10.60 -14.44
N ILE A 321 -22.54 10.94 -13.95
CA ILE A 321 -21.84 10.17 -12.91
C ILE A 321 -22.04 10.90 -11.59
N ASP A 322 -22.56 10.20 -10.58
CA ASP A 322 -22.82 10.79 -9.25
C ASP A 322 -21.59 10.78 -8.36
N VAL A 323 -20.80 9.70 -8.43
CA VAL A 323 -19.60 9.51 -7.61
C VAL A 323 -18.49 8.90 -8.46
N VAL A 324 -17.27 9.41 -8.28
CA VAL A 324 -16.06 8.77 -8.76
C VAL A 324 -15.27 8.21 -7.59
N ILE A 325 -14.84 6.96 -7.70
CA ILE A 325 -13.86 6.32 -6.83
C ILE A 325 -12.59 6.12 -7.66
N ALA A 326 -11.42 6.48 -7.13
CA ALA A 326 -10.15 6.29 -7.82
C ALA A 326 -9.08 5.72 -6.89
N ASP A 327 -8.51 4.57 -7.24
CA ASP A 327 -7.42 3.91 -6.48
C ASP A 327 -6.17 3.70 -7.37
N PRO A 328 -5.47 4.78 -7.75
CA PRO A 328 -4.27 4.69 -8.58
C PRO A 328 -3.12 3.98 -7.86
N ALA A 329 -2.15 3.50 -8.66
CA ALA A 329 -0.86 3.06 -8.14
C ALA A 329 -0.11 4.19 -7.40
N ARG A 330 1.00 3.86 -6.73
CA ARG A 330 1.86 4.79 -5.94
C ARG A 330 2.23 6.11 -6.64
N SER A 331 2.23 6.15 -7.96
CA SER A 331 2.47 7.39 -8.70
C SER A 331 1.37 8.43 -8.52
N GLY A 332 0.19 8.04 -8.02
CA GLY A 332 -1.05 8.81 -8.00
C GLY A 332 -1.70 8.94 -9.38
N LEU A 333 -2.73 9.79 -9.47
CA LEU A 333 -3.44 10.14 -10.70
C LEU A 333 -2.53 10.85 -11.71
N GLY A 334 -1.75 11.82 -11.22
CA GLY A 334 -1.05 12.78 -12.06
C GLY A 334 -2.01 13.60 -12.93
N ARG A 335 -1.46 14.36 -13.89
CA ARG A 335 -2.29 15.18 -14.78
C ARG A 335 -3.26 14.37 -15.65
N PRO A 336 -2.84 13.24 -16.29
CA PRO A 336 -3.76 12.47 -17.14
C PRO A 336 -4.91 11.85 -16.36
N GLY A 337 -4.63 11.23 -15.20
CA GLY A 337 -5.67 10.68 -14.33
C GLY A 337 -6.61 11.77 -13.84
N THR A 338 -6.07 12.89 -13.34
CA THR A 338 -6.89 14.02 -12.88
C THR A 338 -7.83 14.53 -13.98
N ALA A 339 -7.33 14.71 -15.21
CA ALA A 339 -8.16 15.16 -16.32
C ALA A 339 -9.31 14.19 -16.64
N ALA A 340 -9.06 12.88 -16.56
CA ALA A 340 -10.10 11.87 -16.75
C ALA A 340 -11.16 11.92 -15.64
N ILE A 341 -10.74 11.99 -14.37
CA ILE A 341 -11.64 12.12 -13.21
C ILE A 341 -12.47 13.40 -13.31
N VAL A 342 -11.86 14.54 -13.63
CA VAL A 342 -12.56 15.81 -13.82
C VAL A 342 -13.55 15.72 -14.98
N SER A 343 -13.20 15.02 -16.07
CA SER A 343 -14.10 14.84 -17.22
C SER A 343 -15.35 14.01 -16.92
N ALA A 344 -15.36 13.23 -15.82
CA ALA A 344 -16.56 12.55 -15.34
C ALA A 344 -17.63 13.57 -14.88
N GLY A 345 -17.21 14.76 -14.41
CA GLY A 345 -18.10 15.82 -13.97
C GLY A 345 -18.94 15.45 -12.74
N ALA A 346 -18.48 14.52 -11.91
CA ALA A 346 -19.22 14.04 -10.76
C ALA A 346 -19.18 15.06 -9.60
N PRO A 347 -20.26 15.23 -8.84
CA PRO A 347 -20.27 16.13 -7.68
C PRO A 347 -19.33 15.66 -6.55
N VAL A 348 -19.05 14.35 -6.47
CA VAL A 348 -18.21 13.74 -5.43
C VAL A 348 -17.10 12.89 -6.05
N VAL A 349 -15.88 13.07 -5.54
CA VAL A 349 -14.72 12.22 -5.88
C VAL A 349 -14.12 11.68 -4.59
N VAL A 350 -13.87 10.37 -4.54
CA VAL A 350 -13.09 9.71 -3.49
C VAL A 350 -11.79 9.21 -4.11
N LEU A 351 -10.67 9.74 -3.63
CA LEU A 351 -9.33 9.33 -4.03
C LEU A 351 -8.69 8.50 -2.92
N ILE A 352 -8.29 7.28 -3.27
CA ILE A 352 -7.46 6.41 -2.46
C ILE A 352 -6.01 6.62 -2.87
N SER A 353 -5.08 6.69 -1.92
CA SER A 353 -3.66 6.82 -2.22
C SER A 353 -2.78 6.18 -1.14
N CYS A 354 -1.91 5.28 -1.60
CA CYS A 354 -0.90 4.63 -0.77
C CYS A 354 0.41 5.44 -0.62
N ASP A 355 0.47 6.65 -1.18
CA ASP A 355 1.58 7.60 -1.03
C ASP A 355 1.08 9.00 -0.62
N PRO A 356 1.59 9.58 0.48
CA PRO A 356 1.09 10.85 1.02
C PRO A 356 1.48 12.05 0.14
N VAL A 357 2.60 11.99 -0.57
CA VAL A 357 3.06 13.09 -1.44
C VAL A 357 2.26 13.10 -2.74
N ALA A 358 2.00 11.92 -3.31
CA ALA A 358 1.10 11.78 -4.45
C ALA A 358 -0.33 12.23 -4.10
N ALA A 359 -0.86 11.82 -2.95
CA ALA A 359 -2.17 12.26 -2.45
C ALA A 359 -2.26 13.80 -2.37
N ALA A 360 -1.25 14.45 -1.78
CA ALA A 360 -1.19 15.89 -1.66
C ALA A 360 -1.03 16.60 -3.01
N ARG A 361 -0.23 16.04 -3.93
CA ARG A 361 -0.08 16.58 -5.29
C ARG A 361 -1.40 16.50 -6.07
N ASP A 362 -2.09 15.37 -6.00
CA ASP A 362 -3.34 15.16 -6.74
C ASP A 362 -4.48 15.96 -6.13
N THR A 363 -4.47 16.18 -4.81
CA THR A 363 -5.32 17.17 -4.13
C THR A 363 -5.16 18.57 -4.74
N ALA A 364 -3.93 19.04 -4.94
CA ALA A 364 -3.70 20.34 -5.58
C ALA A 364 -4.17 20.38 -7.05
N LEU A 365 -4.00 19.29 -7.80
CA LEU A 365 -4.48 19.20 -9.19
C LEU A 365 -6.01 19.22 -9.27
N LEU A 366 -6.70 18.50 -8.38
CA LEU A 366 -8.16 18.51 -8.29
C LEU A 366 -8.68 19.91 -7.89
N HIS A 367 -7.99 20.59 -6.98
CA HIS A 367 -8.33 21.97 -6.60
C HIS A 367 -8.29 22.95 -7.76
N GLN A 368 -7.29 22.81 -8.65
CA GLN A 368 -7.20 23.62 -9.87
C GLN A 368 -8.38 23.42 -10.84
N HIS A 369 -9.15 22.34 -10.68
CA HIS A 369 -10.29 21.98 -11.51
C HIS A 369 -11.63 22.05 -10.77
N GLY A 370 -11.71 22.86 -9.71
CA GLY A 370 -12.98 23.14 -9.04
C GLY A 370 -13.44 22.09 -8.03
N TYR A 371 -12.54 21.19 -7.59
CA TYR A 371 -12.85 20.27 -6.49
C TYR A 371 -12.24 20.78 -5.18
N ARG A 372 -13.05 20.89 -4.13
CA ARG A 372 -12.60 21.23 -2.79
C ARG A 372 -12.34 19.97 -1.98
N HIS A 373 -11.22 19.95 -1.27
CA HIS A 373 -10.94 18.94 -0.24
C HIS A 373 -11.98 19.02 0.89
N ASP A 374 -12.57 17.89 1.25
CA ASP A 374 -13.62 17.81 2.26
C ASP A 374 -13.25 16.89 3.45
N GLY A 375 -12.12 16.18 3.35
CA GLY A 375 -11.59 15.36 4.42
C GLY A 375 -10.70 14.24 3.90
N THR A 376 -9.70 13.86 4.70
CA THR A 376 -8.84 12.69 4.46
C THR A 376 -8.83 11.79 5.69
N GLU A 377 -9.23 10.54 5.53
CA GLU A 377 -9.04 9.51 6.55
C GLU A 377 -7.74 8.74 6.27
N VAL A 378 -6.91 8.56 7.31
CA VAL A 378 -5.64 7.84 7.23
C VAL A 378 -5.77 6.48 7.88
N LEU A 379 -5.53 5.42 7.11
CA LEU A 379 -5.60 4.02 7.56
C LEU A 379 -4.20 3.40 7.65
N ASP A 380 -4.06 2.44 8.56
CA ASP A 380 -2.89 1.56 8.60
C ASP A 380 -3.22 0.17 8.06
N LEU A 381 -3.05 -0.01 6.75
CA LEU A 381 -3.24 -1.28 6.04
C LEU A 381 -1.95 -2.11 5.96
N PHE A 382 -0.84 -1.54 6.44
CA PHE A 382 0.48 -2.15 6.45
C PHE A 382 1.23 -1.82 7.75
N PRO A 383 0.74 -2.31 8.91
CA PRO A 383 1.46 -2.13 10.17
C PRO A 383 2.89 -2.65 10.05
N HIS A 384 3.76 -2.06 10.86
CA HIS A 384 5.21 -2.23 10.86
C HIS A 384 5.94 -1.68 9.63
N THR A 385 5.25 -0.98 8.75
CA THR A 385 5.86 -0.28 7.61
C THR A 385 5.53 1.21 7.66
N HIS A 386 6.34 2.03 6.99
CA HIS A 386 6.01 3.44 6.77
C HIS A 386 4.86 3.66 5.78
N HIS A 387 4.37 2.62 5.09
CA HIS A 387 3.29 2.77 4.13
C HIS A 387 2.01 3.21 4.83
N VAL A 388 1.30 4.13 4.18
CA VAL A 388 0.09 4.75 4.70
C VAL A 388 -0.95 4.70 3.59
N GLU A 389 -2.20 4.50 3.97
CA GLU A 389 -3.32 4.59 3.03
C GLU A 389 -4.16 5.83 3.36
N CYS A 390 -4.43 6.65 2.36
CA CYS A 390 -5.24 7.87 2.50
C CYS A 390 -6.52 7.72 1.69
N VAL A 391 -7.68 7.90 2.32
CA VAL A 391 -8.98 8.00 1.63
C VAL A 391 -9.45 9.44 1.71
N THR A 392 -9.45 10.14 0.58
CA THR A 392 -9.72 11.57 0.52
C THR A 392 -10.99 11.86 -0.25
N ARG A 393 -11.92 12.58 0.41
CA ARG A 393 -13.15 13.09 -0.21
C ARG A 393 -12.92 14.46 -0.81
N PHE A 394 -13.48 14.65 -2.01
CA PHE A 394 -13.59 15.94 -2.66
C PHE A 394 -15.03 16.20 -3.12
N VAL A 395 -15.42 17.47 -3.11
CA VAL A 395 -16.71 17.94 -3.62
C VAL A 395 -16.50 19.01 -4.68
N ALA A 396 -17.29 18.97 -5.75
CA ALA A 396 -17.29 20.02 -6.76
C ALA A 396 -17.78 21.36 -6.18
N VAL A 397 -17.20 22.47 -6.62
CA VAL A 397 -17.49 23.85 -6.19
C VAL A 397 -18.25 24.63 -7.25
#